data_AF-A0A4Q5RDI6-F1
#
_entry.id   AF-A0A4Q5RDI6-F1
#
_cell.length_a   1.000
_cell.length_b   1.000
_cell.length_c   1.000
_cell.angle_alpha   90.00
_cell.angle_beta   90.00
_cell.angle_gamma   90.00
#
_symmetry.space_group_name_H-M   'P 1'
#
loop_
_entity.id
_entity.type
_entity.pdbx_description
1 polymer ?
#
loop_
_entity_poly.entity_id
_entity_poly.type
_entity_poly.pdbx_seq_one_letter_code
_entity_poly.pdbx_strand_id
1 'polypeptide(L)'
;IDAAGMADYARAQKNTSIDIDLNLEGLASFPLKLMAKNILSPDYKLTVDNGPGSQGINDNANVAYYGFLNQSNKSSVYLSISPRLLYGFIETGGQKFFALSSGTTSNKKYIPVTDDMINAIRKSGMQQVMSLKNFDLPGDFFEKQIMMLGSSTSLVQAEDHQEGEISGISAANIPTWFKNFYKPGFEISSIENWDERVRKIAEEAPGWDIGSITGIPSWVELMLKEIISVNKLNNIHDIWPNLHIYTSGGVAFEPYRKSMEKLFARPLIYIDTYLASEGYLATQKRPDTSAMALIVNNGVFFEFVPFLEDNIDDEGMVKQDVQALTLEDAQENTEYVLMISTVAGAWRYMIGDTVVITDKKRAEIKISGRTKHYLNVVGEQLSVQKMNQAIQKLESGFDIEVAEFTASTIMKDDGFFMQWFIGSDKPVDEVSAAKIIDEALSENNKNYKVARGKALKGVEVKIIPSAHFYKWSEEFKKMGGQTKIPRVMKEEDFREFGDYVLQLPAG
;
A
#
# COMPACT_ATOMS: atom_id res chain seq x y z
N ILE A 1 -33.53 -5.32 -20.31
CA ILE A 1 -33.68 -6.64 -20.97
C ILE A 1 -32.98 -7.65 -20.05
N ASP A 2 -33.63 -8.76 -19.68
CA ASP A 2 -32.98 -9.78 -18.87
C ASP A 2 -31.91 -10.55 -19.67
N ALA A 3 -31.10 -11.37 -18.98
CA ALA A 3 -29.96 -12.05 -19.60
C ALA A 3 -30.35 -12.98 -20.76
N ALA A 4 -31.52 -13.60 -20.68
CA ALA A 4 -32.05 -14.47 -21.74
C ALA A 4 -32.52 -13.64 -22.95
N GLY A 5 -33.25 -12.55 -22.71
CA GLY A 5 -33.73 -11.65 -23.74
C GLY A 5 -32.60 -10.93 -24.50
N MET A 6 -31.50 -10.59 -23.83
CA MET A 6 -30.32 -9.97 -24.49
C MET A 6 -29.59 -10.98 -25.38
N ALA A 7 -29.43 -12.22 -24.93
CA ALA A 7 -28.77 -13.27 -25.70
C ALA A 7 -29.57 -13.65 -26.95
N ASP A 8 -30.90 -13.74 -26.84
CA ASP A 8 -31.76 -14.07 -27.98
C ASP A 8 -31.91 -12.90 -28.96
N TYR A 9 -31.95 -11.65 -28.46
CA TYR A 9 -31.91 -10.45 -29.29
C TYR A 9 -30.59 -10.32 -30.08
N ALA A 10 -29.44 -10.56 -29.42
CA ALA A 10 -28.12 -10.51 -30.06
C ALA A 10 -27.92 -11.64 -31.09
N ARG A 11 -28.47 -12.84 -30.85
CA ARG A 11 -28.45 -13.95 -31.82
C ARG A 11 -29.31 -13.67 -33.05
N ALA A 12 -30.42 -12.96 -32.89
CA ALA A 12 -31.34 -12.61 -33.98
C ALA A 12 -30.75 -11.55 -34.94
N GLN A 13 -29.80 -10.73 -34.47
CA GLN A 13 -29.28 -9.54 -35.16
C GLN A 13 -27.86 -9.73 -35.72
N LYS A 14 -27.55 -10.91 -36.28
CA LYS A 14 -26.21 -11.19 -36.84
C LYS A 14 -25.74 -10.06 -37.76
N ASN A 15 -24.64 -9.41 -37.36
CA ASN A 15 -23.97 -8.29 -38.05
C ASN A 15 -24.69 -6.92 -38.05
N THR A 16 -25.69 -6.70 -37.19
CA THR A 16 -26.30 -5.36 -37.01
C THR A 16 -25.76 -4.66 -35.76
N SER A 17 -25.68 -3.32 -35.83
CA SER A 17 -25.38 -2.48 -34.67
C SER A 17 -26.60 -2.38 -33.77
N ILE A 18 -26.41 -2.56 -32.47
CA ILE A 18 -27.45 -2.39 -31.46
C ILE A 18 -27.19 -1.06 -30.79
N ASP A 19 -28.15 -0.14 -30.92
CA ASP A 19 -28.14 1.12 -30.19
C ASP A 19 -28.75 0.88 -28.81
N ILE A 20 -27.99 1.14 -27.75
CA ILE A 20 -28.45 1.07 -26.38
C ILE A 20 -28.49 2.48 -25.81
N ASP A 21 -29.70 2.96 -25.51
CA ASP A 21 -29.89 4.15 -24.68
C ASP A 21 -29.79 3.75 -23.20
N LEU A 22 -28.67 4.09 -22.58
CA LEU A 22 -28.50 3.98 -21.13
C LEU A 22 -29.17 5.20 -20.48
N ASN A 23 -30.42 5.01 -20.06
CA ASN A 23 -31.10 6.00 -19.25
C ASN A 23 -30.63 5.88 -17.79
N LEU A 24 -29.56 6.61 -17.45
CA LEU A 24 -29.07 6.76 -16.10
C LEU A 24 -29.78 7.98 -15.49
N GLU A 25 -30.66 7.78 -14.50
CA GLU A 25 -31.39 8.89 -13.84
C GLU A 25 -30.42 9.99 -13.40
N GLY A 26 -30.55 11.18 -13.98
CA GLY A 26 -29.76 12.37 -13.63
C GLY A 26 -28.46 12.59 -14.44
N LEU A 27 -28.11 11.72 -15.38
CA LEU A 27 -27.01 11.93 -16.34
C LEU A 27 -27.54 12.03 -17.77
N ALA A 28 -26.84 12.76 -18.63
CA ALA A 28 -27.18 12.83 -20.05
C ALA A 28 -27.11 11.42 -20.67
N SER A 29 -28.17 11.01 -21.36
CA SER A 29 -28.20 9.79 -22.16
C SER A 29 -27.13 9.88 -23.25
N PHE A 30 -26.26 8.87 -23.36
CA PHE A 30 -25.32 8.75 -24.46
C PHE A 30 -25.57 7.45 -25.23
N PRO A 31 -25.63 7.50 -26.57
CA PRO A 31 -25.88 6.32 -27.38
C PRO A 31 -24.62 5.44 -27.39
N LEU A 32 -24.80 4.17 -27.04
CA LEU A 32 -23.76 3.15 -27.15
C LEU A 32 -24.07 2.24 -28.34
N LYS A 33 -23.17 2.22 -29.32
CA LYS A 33 -23.30 1.37 -30.51
C LYS A 33 -22.49 0.10 -30.32
N LEU A 34 -23.17 -1.03 -30.07
CA LEU A 34 -22.52 -2.32 -29.87
C LEU A 34 -22.68 -3.22 -31.10
N MET A 35 -21.59 -3.89 -31.50
CA MET A 35 -21.62 -4.89 -32.57
C MET A 35 -22.03 -6.24 -31.98
N ALA A 36 -23.10 -6.87 -32.49
CA ALA A 36 -23.65 -8.11 -31.92
C ALA A 36 -22.64 -9.27 -31.82
N LYS A 37 -21.64 -9.31 -32.72
CA LYS A 37 -20.56 -10.32 -32.71
C LYS A 37 -19.59 -10.16 -31.52
N ASN A 38 -19.50 -8.97 -30.93
CA ASN A 38 -18.63 -8.65 -29.80
C ASN A 38 -19.27 -9.03 -28.45
N ILE A 39 -20.45 -9.66 -28.45
CA ILE A 39 -21.16 -10.10 -27.23
C ILE A 39 -20.91 -11.60 -26.98
N LEU A 40 -20.34 -12.35 -27.94
CA LEU A 40 -20.26 -13.83 -27.91
C LEU A 40 -18.85 -14.46 -28.01
N SER A 41 -17.74 -13.74 -27.79
CA SER A 41 -16.36 -14.26 -27.83
C SER A 41 -15.66 -14.16 -26.46
N PRO A 42 -15.12 -15.23 -25.84
CA PRO A 42 -14.51 -15.18 -24.49
C PRO A 42 -13.43 -14.10 -24.28
N ASP A 43 -12.83 -13.58 -25.36
CA ASP A 43 -11.96 -12.41 -25.36
C ASP A 43 -12.70 -11.22 -25.99
N TYR A 44 -12.94 -10.15 -25.21
CA TYR A 44 -13.65 -8.96 -25.68
C TYR A 44 -12.87 -7.67 -25.39
N LYS A 45 -12.73 -6.82 -26.41
CA LYS A 45 -12.44 -5.37 -26.28
C LYS A 45 -13.70 -4.58 -26.65
N LEU A 46 -14.12 -3.67 -25.77
CA LEU A 46 -15.20 -2.70 -26.03
C LEU A 46 -14.58 -1.47 -26.70
N THR A 47 -15.03 -1.13 -27.90
CA THR A 47 -14.67 0.11 -28.58
C THR A 47 -15.93 0.96 -28.67
N VAL A 48 -15.91 2.15 -28.07
CA VAL A 48 -17.00 3.14 -28.17
C VAL A 48 -16.71 4.04 -29.37
N ASP A 49 -17.63 4.07 -30.33
CA ASP A 49 -17.53 4.94 -31.51
C ASP A 49 -18.31 6.23 -31.23
N ASN A 50 -17.59 7.34 -31.00
CA ASN A 50 -18.21 8.65 -30.83
C ASN A 50 -18.66 9.13 -32.22
N GLY A 51 -19.93 8.90 -32.54
CA GLY A 51 -20.51 9.35 -33.81
C GLY A 51 -20.37 10.87 -34.01
N PRO A 52 -20.34 11.35 -35.27
CA PRO A 52 -20.13 12.76 -35.58
C PRO A 52 -21.34 13.58 -35.10
N GLY A 53 -21.16 14.36 -34.03
CA GLY A 53 -22.19 15.26 -33.50
C GLY A 53 -22.16 15.53 -31.99
N SER A 54 -21.24 14.94 -31.22
CA SER A 54 -21.11 15.21 -29.79
C SER A 54 -20.49 16.59 -29.53
N GLN A 55 -21.30 17.64 -29.51
CA GLN A 55 -20.85 18.97 -29.09
C GLN A 55 -20.42 18.93 -27.62
N GLY A 56 -19.11 19.10 -27.38
CA GLY A 56 -18.54 19.33 -26.06
C GLY A 56 -17.42 18.37 -25.63
N ILE A 57 -17.13 17.32 -26.39
CA ILE A 57 -16.03 16.39 -26.12
C ILE A 57 -15.06 16.45 -27.29
N ASN A 58 -13.79 16.72 -26.99
CA ASN A 58 -12.71 16.87 -27.98
C ASN A 58 -12.64 15.61 -28.87
N ASP A 59 -12.69 15.78 -30.19
CA ASP A 59 -12.82 14.71 -31.21
C ASP A 59 -11.70 13.64 -31.19
N ASN A 60 -10.71 13.77 -30.29
CA ASN A 60 -9.61 12.83 -30.09
C ASN A 60 -9.69 12.01 -28.79
N ALA A 61 -10.77 12.13 -28.00
CA ALA A 61 -10.93 11.39 -26.75
C ALA A 61 -11.73 10.09 -26.97
N ASN A 62 -11.01 8.98 -27.16
CA ASN A 62 -11.59 7.66 -26.98
C ASN A 62 -11.91 7.48 -25.49
N VAL A 63 -13.19 7.47 -25.12
CA VAL A 63 -13.65 7.23 -23.75
C VAL A 63 -13.78 5.72 -23.56
N ALA A 64 -13.00 5.14 -22.65
CA ALA A 64 -13.14 3.75 -22.23
C ALA A 64 -13.78 3.70 -20.83
N TYR A 65 -14.58 2.68 -20.57
CA TYR A 65 -15.14 2.45 -19.24
C TYR A 65 -14.54 1.15 -18.72
N TYR A 66 -13.76 1.22 -17.63
CA TYR A 66 -13.17 0.05 -17.00
C TYR A 66 -14.02 -0.36 -15.79
N GLY A 67 -14.83 -1.40 -15.96
CA GLY A 67 -15.45 -2.12 -14.85
C GLY A 67 -14.49 -3.18 -14.30
N PHE A 68 -14.57 -3.46 -13.00
CA PHE A 68 -13.75 -4.49 -12.36
C PHE A 68 -14.08 -5.90 -12.91
N LEU A 69 -13.07 -6.59 -13.42
CA LEU A 69 -13.10 -8.04 -13.65
C LEU A 69 -12.99 -8.76 -12.30
N ASN A 70 -14.08 -9.34 -11.81
CA ASN A 70 -14.02 -10.26 -10.68
C ASN A 70 -14.03 -11.70 -11.22
N GLN A 71 -12.87 -12.37 -11.24
CA GLN A 71 -12.80 -13.81 -11.50
C GLN A 71 -13.16 -14.57 -10.22
N SER A 72 -14.44 -14.80 -9.98
CA SER A 72 -14.89 -15.90 -9.13
C SER A 72 -15.92 -16.71 -9.89
N ASN A 73 -15.47 -17.84 -10.45
CA ASN A 73 -16.22 -18.90 -11.11
C ASN A 73 -16.99 -18.57 -12.41
N LYS A 74 -16.45 -19.11 -13.52
CA LYS A 74 -17.10 -19.45 -14.81
C LYS A 74 -18.04 -18.40 -15.45
N SER A 75 -17.57 -17.86 -16.57
CA SER A 75 -18.39 -17.46 -17.73
C SER A 75 -19.23 -16.18 -17.63
N SER A 76 -18.69 -15.07 -17.12
CA SER A 76 -19.31 -13.74 -17.30
C SER A 76 -18.29 -12.61 -17.20
N VAL A 77 -18.23 -11.76 -18.23
CA VAL A 77 -17.60 -10.43 -18.17
C VAL A 77 -18.70 -9.43 -17.87
N TYR A 78 -18.67 -8.82 -16.69
CA TYR A 78 -19.60 -7.76 -16.33
C TYR A 78 -18.98 -6.40 -16.65
N LEU A 79 -19.59 -5.65 -17.58
CA LEU A 79 -19.46 -4.21 -17.60
C LEU A 79 -20.57 -3.64 -16.70
N SER A 80 -20.28 -3.47 -15.41
CA SER A 80 -21.20 -2.79 -14.50
C SER A 80 -20.94 -1.29 -14.54
N ILE A 81 -21.56 -0.59 -15.50
CA ILE A 81 -21.81 0.84 -15.37
C ILE A 81 -23.18 0.95 -14.71
N SER A 82 -23.19 0.81 -13.38
CA SER A 82 -24.38 1.08 -12.60
C SER A 82 -24.60 2.60 -12.56
N PRO A 83 -25.84 3.11 -12.52
CA PRO A 83 -26.13 4.46 -12.03
C PRO A 83 -25.56 4.72 -10.62
N ARG A 84 -25.10 3.67 -9.95
CA ARG A 84 -24.40 3.64 -8.66
C ARG A 84 -22.91 3.31 -8.80
N LEU A 85 -22.19 3.82 -9.81
CA LEU A 85 -20.73 3.79 -9.77
C LEU A 85 -20.26 4.75 -8.66
N LEU A 86 -20.21 4.24 -7.43
CA LEU A 86 -19.84 5.02 -6.27
C LEU A 86 -18.34 5.33 -6.26
N TYR A 87 -17.52 4.32 -6.56
CA TYR A 87 -16.06 4.33 -6.44
C TYR A 87 -15.44 3.46 -7.54
N GLY A 88 -14.42 3.94 -8.27
CA GLY A 88 -13.81 3.15 -9.35
C GLY A 88 -12.74 3.89 -10.15
N PHE A 89 -12.26 3.28 -11.23
CA PHE A 89 -11.37 3.92 -12.21
C PHE A 89 -12.14 4.19 -13.51
N ILE A 90 -12.10 5.43 -13.98
CA ILE A 90 -12.69 5.88 -15.25
C ILE A 90 -11.55 6.38 -16.13
N GLU A 91 -11.37 5.83 -17.32
CA GLU A 91 -10.19 6.11 -18.13
C GLU A 91 -10.54 6.39 -19.59
N THR A 92 -9.99 7.46 -20.15
CA THR A 92 -10.11 7.77 -21.57
C THR A 92 -8.82 7.34 -22.30
N GLY A 93 -8.80 6.16 -22.92
CA GLY A 93 -7.67 5.69 -23.74
C GLY A 93 -7.27 4.24 -23.44
N GLY A 94 -6.13 3.80 -23.99
CA GLY A 94 -5.46 2.58 -23.55
C GLY A 94 -4.18 2.96 -22.79
N GLN A 95 -3.93 2.36 -21.63
CA GLN A 95 -2.73 2.65 -20.84
C GLN A 95 -1.52 1.85 -21.27
N LYS A 96 -0.37 2.52 -21.22
CA LYS A 96 0.95 1.90 -21.36
C LYS A 96 1.32 1.08 -20.12
N PHE A 97 0.86 1.50 -18.94
CA PHE A 97 1.32 0.95 -17.66
C PHE A 97 0.15 0.64 -16.73
N PHE A 98 0.25 -0.50 -16.04
CA PHE A 98 -0.60 -0.85 -14.90
C PHE A 98 0.27 -1.16 -13.68
N ALA A 99 -0.04 -0.49 -12.57
CA ALA A 99 0.54 -0.82 -11.29
C ALA A 99 -0.20 -2.00 -10.65
N LEU A 100 0.54 -3.04 -10.30
CA LEU A 100 0.05 -4.15 -9.51
C LEU A 100 0.05 -3.74 -8.03
N SER A 101 -1.13 -3.63 -7.44
CA SER A 101 -1.29 -3.38 -6.01
C SER A 101 -1.39 -4.72 -5.26
N SER A 102 -0.57 -4.87 -4.22
CA SER A 102 -0.45 -6.04 -3.34
C SER A 102 -1.63 -6.14 -2.36
N GLY A 103 -2.85 -5.96 -2.87
CA GLY A 103 -4.10 -6.06 -2.12
C GLY A 103 -4.06 -7.21 -1.12
N THR A 104 -4.53 -6.95 0.10
CA THR A 104 -4.49 -7.92 1.21
C THR A 104 -5.55 -9.00 1.13
N THR A 105 -6.33 -9.00 0.05
CA THR A 105 -7.13 -10.11 -0.43
C THR A 105 -6.36 -10.77 -1.57
N SER A 106 -6.37 -12.09 -1.64
CA SER A 106 -5.68 -12.99 -2.58
C SER A 106 -5.69 -12.67 -4.10
N ASN A 107 -6.33 -11.57 -4.53
CA ASN A 107 -6.39 -11.12 -5.92
C ASN A 107 -5.60 -9.80 -6.13
N LYS A 108 -4.69 -9.79 -7.11
CA LYS A 108 -3.94 -8.59 -7.53
C LYS A 108 -4.91 -7.53 -8.06
N LYS A 109 -4.74 -6.28 -7.61
CA LYS A 109 -5.47 -5.13 -8.16
C LYS A 109 -4.63 -4.47 -9.25
N TYR A 110 -5.25 -4.17 -10.37
CA TYR A 110 -4.64 -3.43 -11.48
C TYR A 110 -5.05 -1.97 -11.38
N ILE A 111 -4.06 -1.09 -11.21
CA ILE A 111 -4.27 0.36 -11.10
C ILE A 111 -3.68 1.01 -12.36
N PRO A 112 -4.48 1.71 -13.18
CA PRO A 112 -3.96 2.39 -14.36
C PRO A 112 -2.93 3.46 -13.97
N VAL A 113 -1.84 3.53 -14.73
CA VAL A 113 -0.79 4.54 -14.52
C VAL A 113 -0.68 5.40 -15.77
N THR A 114 -1.23 6.61 -15.69
CA THR A 114 -1.23 7.60 -16.77
C THR A 114 0.05 8.42 -16.80
N ASP A 115 0.37 9.02 -17.96
CA ASP A 115 1.48 9.97 -18.09
C ASP A 115 1.29 11.17 -17.13
N ASP A 116 0.05 11.60 -16.87
CA ASP A 116 -0.28 12.66 -15.91
C ASP A 116 -0.02 12.23 -14.46
N MET A 117 -0.31 10.99 -14.10
CA MET A 117 0.03 10.42 -12.80
C MET A 117 1.55 10.36 -12.60
N ILE A 118 2.30 9.91 -13.61
CA ILE A 118 3.78 9.89 -13.56
C ILE A 118 4.32 11.31 -13.36
N ASN A 119 3.78 12.29 -14.09
CA ASN A 119 4.14 13.70 -13.93
C ASN A 119 3.80 14.23 -12.53
N ALA A 120 2.64 13.86 -11.98
CA ALA A 120 2.25 14.21 -10.62
C ALA A 120 3.22 13.58 -9.60
N ILE A 121 3.50 12.28 -9.67
CA ILE A 121 4.47 11.62 -8.77
C ILE A 121 5.84 12.30 -8.83
N ARG A 122 6.33 12.66 -10.03
CA ARG A 122 7.60 13.38 -10.20
C ARG A 122 7.58 14.76 -9.52
N LYS A 123 6.50 15.53 -9.68
CA LYS A 123 6.32 16.83 -9.00
C LYS A 123 6.28 16.65 -7.47
N SER A 124 5.59 15.62 -6.97
CA SER A 124 5.54 15.29 -5.54
C SER A 124 6.92 14.93 -4.99
N GLY A 125 7.69 14.12 -5.71
CA GLY A 125 9.08 13.79 -5.36
C GLY A 125 9.97 15.03 -5.28
N MET A 126 9.84 15.96 -6.23
CA MET A 126 10.55 17.24 -6.18
C MET A 126 10.13 18.09 -4.97
N GLN A 127 8.84 18.15 -4.64
CA GLN A 127 8.38 18.85 -3.44
C GLN A 127 8.96 18.24 -2.15
N GLN A 128 9.12 16.92 -2.09
CA GLN A 128 9.76 16.24 -0.97
C GLN A 128 11.24 16.58 -0.87
N VAL A 129 11.99 16.55 -1.98
CA VAL A 129 13.41 16.95 -1.98
C VAL A 129 13.56 18.43 -1.59
N MET A 130 12.69 19.31 -2.08
CA MET A 130 12.69 20.73 -1.70
C MET A 130 12.32 20.96 -0.23
N SER A 131 11.58 20.06 0.42
CA SER A 131 11.22 20.20 1.84
C SER A 131 12.42 19.94 2.76
N LEU A 132 13.47 19.26 2.26
CA LEU A 132 14.69 18.98 3.00
C LEU A 132 15.40 20.24 3.50
N LYS A 133 15.21 21.40 2.85
CA LYS A 133 15.71 22.70 3.32
C LYS A 133 15.17 23.11 4.71
N ASN A 134 14.06 22.52 5.14
CA ASN A 134 13.45 22.79 6.45
C ASN A 134 14.11 21.98 7.57
N PHE A 135 15.02 21.06 7.23
CA PHE A 135 15.77 20.24 8.15
C PHE A 135 17.20 20.76 8.28
N ASP A 136 17.82 20.51 9.43
CA ASP A 136 19.20 20.91 9.69
C ASP A 136 20.16 19.95 9.00
N LEU A 137 20.57 20.30 7.78
CA LEU A 137 21.43 19.50 6.91
C LEU A 137 22.62 20.34 6.45
N PRO A 138 23.83 19.76 6.39
CA PRO A 138 25.00 20.46 5.87
C PRO A 138 24.83 20.75 4.36
N GLY A 139 25.43 21.83 3.87
CA GLY A 139 25.21 22.27 2.48
C GLY A 139 25.65 21.24 1.42
N ASP A 140 26.72 20.50 1.70
CA ASP A 140 27.25 19.45 0.81
C ASP A 140 26.39 18.17 0.80
N PHE A 141 25.41 18.05 1.70
CA PHE A 141 24.42 16.96 1.68
C PHE A 141 23.71 16.85 0.32
N PHE A 142 23.40 17.98 -0.31
CA PHE A 142 22.66 18.02 -1.58
C PHE A 142 23.49 17.56 -2.79
N GLU A 143 24.79 17.34 -2.60
CA GLU A 143 25.70 16.79 -3.61
C GLU A 143 25.82 15.25 -3.49
N LYS A 144 25.27 14.66 -2.43
CA LYS A 144 25.43 13.24 -2.10
C LYS A 144 24.45 12.35 -2.85
N GLN A 145 24.84 11.09 -3.01
CA GLN A 145 24.04 10.07 -3.68
C GLN A 145 22.88 9.60 -2.80
N ILE A 146 21.83 9.08 -3.43
CA ILE A 146 20.62 8.59 -2.80
C ILE A 146 20.50 7.11 -3.09
N MET A 147 20.55 6.29 -2.04
CA MET A 147 20.28 4.86 -2.11
C MET A 147 18.76 4.65 -2.14
N MET A 148 18.20 4.27 -3.28
CA MET A 148 16.77 3.96 -3.39
C MET A 148 16.58 2.45 -3.61
N LEU A 149 16.20 1.76 -2.55
CA LEU A 149 15.98 0.33 -2.54
C LEU A 149 14.49 0.04 -2.80
N GLY A 150 14.17 -0.38 -4.01
CA GLY A 150 12.81 -0.71 -4.46
C GLY A 150 12.66 -2.16 -4.93
N SER A 151 11.46 -2.49 -5.44
CA SER A 151 11.23 -3.70 -6.22
C SER A 151 12.08 -3.71 -7.48
N SER A 152 12.18 -4.86 -8.17
CA SER A 152 12.81 -4.92 -9.49
C SER A 152 12.19 -3.88 -10.43
N THR A 153 13.05 -3.25 -11.25
CA THR A 153 12.64 -2.35 -12.34
C THR A 153 12.16 -3.10 -13.58
N SER A 154 12.25 -4.43 -13.60
CA SER A 154 11.73 -5.28 -14.67
C SER A 154 10.20 -5.22 -14.70
N LEU A 155 9.66 -4.62 -15.76
CA LEU A 155 8.21 -4.63 -16.03
C LEU A 155 7.84 -5.88 -16.82
N VAL A 156 6.71 -6.48 -16.49
CA VAL A 156 6.15 -7.62 -17.22
C VAL A 156 5.42 -7.09 -18.45
N GLN A 157 5.78 -7.57 -19.63
CA GLN A 157 5.10 -7.21 -20.88
C GLN A 157 3.82 -8.05 -21.03
N ALA A 158 2.66 -7.40 -21.01
CA ALA A 158 1.39 -7.96 -21.45
C ALA A 158 1.17 -7.67 -22.94
N GLU A 159 0.08 -8.19 -23.54
CA GLU A 159 -0.16 -8.07 -24.99
C GLU A 159 -0.18 -6.62 -25.49
N ASP A 160 -0.72 -5.68 -24.71
CA ASP A 160 -0.88 -4.27 -25.11
C ASP A 160 -0.38 -3.24 -24.08
N HIS A 161 0.17 -3.68 -22.95
CA HIS A 161 0.66 -2.81 -21.88
C HIS A 161 1.79 -3.46 -21.07
N GLN A 162 2.37 -2.71 -20.13
CA GLN A 162 3.37 -3.18 -19.18
C GLN A 162 2.85 -3.15 -17.76
N GLU A 163 3.16 -4.17 -16.98
CA GLU A 163 2.73 -4.34 -15.59
C GLU A 163 3.92 -4.33 -14.63
N GLY A 164 3.75 -3.73 -13.45
CA GLY A 164 4.78 -3.75 -12.41
C GLY A 164 4.35 -3.05 -11.14
N GLU A 165 5.23 -2.96 -10.15
CA GLU A 165 4.99 -2.08 -8.99
C GLU A 165 5.19 -0.61 -9.37
N ILE A 166 4.45 0.31 -8.72
CA ILE A 166 4.54 1.75 -9.00
C ILE A 166 5.96 2.30 -8.77
N SER A 167 6.69 1.72 -7.83
CA SER A 167 8.10 1.99 -7.54
C SER A 167 9.00 1.64 -8.73
N GLY A 168 8.82 0.46 -9.34
CA GLY A 168 9.52 0.01 -10.54
C GLY A 168 9.19 0.88 -11.77
N ILE A 169 7.90 1.16 -12.00
CA ILE A 169 7.45 2.04 -13.09
C ILE A 169 8.03 3.44 -12.94
N SER A 170 8.02 4.00 -11.73
CA SER A 170 8.57 5.34 -11.46
C SER A 170 10.09 5.36 -11.61
N ALA A 171 10.79 4.32 -11.14
CA ALA A 171 12.24 4.20 -11.24
C ALA A 171 12.71 4.09 -12.71
N ALA A 172 11.99 3.35 -13.55
CA ALA A 172 12.25 3.29 -15.00
C ALA A 172 12.10 4.66 -15.69
N ASN A 173 11.32 5.57 -15.10
CA ASN A 173 11.03 6.91 -15.61
C ASN A 173 11.77 8.03 -14.85
N ILE A 174 12.87 7.71 -14.14
CA ILE A 174 13.70 8.72 -13.47
C ILE A 174 14.32 9.69 -14.49
N PRO A 175 14.28 11.01 -14.25
CA PRO A 175 14.92 12.00 -15.12
C PRO A 175 16.42 11.72 -15.31
N THR A 176 16.93 11.91 -16.53
CA THR A 176 18.34 11.61 -16.87
C THR A 176 19.35 12.30 -15.95
N TRP A 177 19.08 13.54 -15.54
CA TRP A 177 19.96 14.29 -14.64
C TRP A 177 20.06 13.68 -13.23
N PHE A 178 19.04 12.93 -12.79
CA PHE A 178 18.99 12.30 -11.47
C PHE A 178 19.71 10.95 -11.43
N LYS A 179 20.00 10.34 -12.59
CA LYS A 179 20.67 9.03 -12.67
C LYS A 179 22.02 8.98 -11.96
N ASN A 180 22.76 10.08 -11.91
CA ASN A 180 24.05 10.16 -11.23
C ASN A 180 23.93 10.16 -9.69
N PHE A 181 22.78 10.58 -9.16
CA PHE A 181 22.48 10.55 -7.73
C PHE A 181 21.89 9.21 -7.31
N TYR A 182 21.20 8.51 -8.21
CA TYR A 182 20.54 7.24 -7.92
C TYR A 182 21.54 6.09 -7.71
N LYS A 183 21.51 5.48 -6.53
CA LYS A 183 22.15 4.20 -6.21
C LYS A 183 21.09 3.16 -5.87
N PRO A 184 21.30 1.88 -6.24
CA PRO A 184 22.56 1.29 -6.73
C PRO A 184 22.81 1.44 -8.24
N GLY A 185 21.89 2.09 -8.97
CA GLY A 185 21.96 2.23 -10.42
C GLY A 185 21.22 1.10 -11.15
N PHE A 186 21.00 1.29 -12.45
CA PHE A 186 20.10 0.44 -13.24
C PHE A 186 20.56 -1.02 -13.36
N GLU A 187 21.86 -1.25 -13.50
CA GLU A 187 22.43 -2.60 -13.64
C GLU A 187 22.15 -3.45 -12.41
N ILE A 188 22.40 -2.92 -11.22
CA ILE A 188 22.17 -3.62 -9.95
C ILE A 188 20.67 -3.66 -9.62
N SER A 189 19.90 -2.60 -9.89
CA SER A 189 18.47 -2.57 -9.56
C SER A 189 17.63 -3.57 -10.34
N SER A 190 18.09 -3.95 -11.55
CA SER A 190 17.41 -4.87 -12.45
C SER A 190 17.66 -6.35 -12.12
N ILE A 191 18.54 -6.67 -11.16
CA ILE A 191 18.74 -8.04 -10.68
C ILE A 191 17.47 -8.52 -9.97
N GLU A 192 16.86 -9.60 -10.48
CA GLU A 192 15.62 -10.17 -9.96
C GLU A 192 15.81 -10.92 -8.63
N ASN A 193 16.92 -11.64 -8.48
CA ASN A 193 17.24 -12.34 -7.25
C ASN A 193 17.65 -11.33 -6.17
N TRP A 194 16.86 -11.29 -5.10
CA TRP A 194 17.07 -10.33 -4.01
C TRP A 194 18.44 -10.47 -3.35
N ASP A 195 18.85 -11.69 -3.00
CA ASP A 195 20.10 -11.94 -2.30
C ASP A 195 21.31 -11.57 -3.15
N GLU A 196 21.30 -11.94 -4.44
CA GLU A 196 22.33 -11.55 -5.41
C GLU A 196 22.42 -10.03 -5.54
N ARG A 197 21.27 -9.37 -5.61
CA ARG A 197 21.21 -7.91 -5.69
C ARG A 197 21.79 -7.24 -4.45
N VAL A 198 21.38 -7.66 -3.26
CA VAL A 198 21.89 -7.13 -2.00
C VAL A 198 23.39 -7.41 -1.86
N ARG A 199 23.84 -8.59 -2.30
CA ARG A 199 25.27 -8.92 -2.31
C ARG A 199 26.07 -7.99 -3.20
N LYS A 200 25.57 -7.70 -4.41
CA LYS A 200 26.20 -6.73 -5.33
C LYS A 200 26.22 -5.32 -4.76
N ILE A 201 25.14 -4.89 -4.09
CA ILE A 201 25.09 -3.63 -3.35
C ILE A 201 26.19 -3.59 -2.28
N ALA A 202 26.35 -4.67 -1.50
CA ALA A 202 27.34 -4.76 -0.45
C ALA A 202 28.78 -4.69 -0.96
N GLU A 203 29.07 -5.30 -2.11
CA GLU A 203 30.39 -5.26 -2.76
C GLU A 203 30.75 -3.85 -3.27
N GLU A 204 29.79 -3.11 -3.82
CA GLU A 204 29.99 -1.80 -4.43
C GLU A 204 29.84 -0.62 -3.45
N ALA A 205 29.19 -0.86 -2.30
CA ALA A 205 28.86 0.17 -1.30
C ALA A 205 30.04 1.08 -0.88
N PRO A 206 31.29 0.58 -0.70
CA PRO A 206 32.42 1.44 -0.33
C PRO A 206 32.77 2.51 -1.36
N GLY A 207 32.33 2.35 -2.63
CA GLY A 207 32.56 3.31 -3.69
C GLY A 207 31.53 4.43 -3.77
N TRP A 208 30.54 4.47 -2.87
CA TRP A 208 29.42 5.42 -2.92
C TRP A 208 29.43 6.35 -1.70
N ASP A 209 29.05 7.62 -1.92
CA ASP A 209 28.88 8.60 -0.85
C ASP A 209 27.38 8.88 -0.69
N ILE A 210 26.72 8.04 0.13
CA ILE A 210 25.28 8.06 0.32
C ILE A 210 24.89 9.11 1.38
N GLY A 211 24.05 10.07 0.99
CA GLY A 211 23.46 11.05 1.90
C GLY A 211 22.09 10.60 2.46
N SER A 212 21.29 9.93 1.63
CA SER A 212 19.94 9.51 1.99
C SER A 212 19.65 8.09 1.53
N ILE A 213 18.88 7.35 2.33
CA ILE A 213 18.32 6.06 1.96
C ILE A 213 16.79 6.17 1.86
N THR A 214 16.21 5.56 0.83
CA THR A 214 14.76 5.44 0.64
C THR A 214 14.40 3.98 0.37
N GLY A 215 13.40 3.45 1.08
CA GLY A 215 12.93 2.08 0.87
C GLY A 215 12.05 1.58 2.02
N ILE A 216 11.53 0.36 1.90
CA ILE A 216 10.80 -0.29 2.99
C ILE A 216 11.78 -0.68 4.12
N PRO A 217 11.45 -0.39 5.40
CA PRO A 217 12.38 -0.56 6.52
C PRO A 217 13.04 -1.93 6.63
N SER A 218 12.26 -3.02 6.58
CA SER A 218 12.79 -4.39 6.72
C SER A 218 13.86 -4.72 5.69
N TRP A 219 13.64 -4.35 4.43
CA TRP A 219 14.57 -4.61 3.33
C TRP A 219 15.82 -3.74 3.41
N VAL A 220 15.67 -2.49 3.85
CA VAL A 220 16.80 -1.59 4.07
C VAL A 220 17.65 -2.10 5.23
N GLU A 221 17.04 -2.57 6.31
CA GLU A 221 17.75 -3.16 7.45
C GLU A 221 18.58 -4.38 7.01
N LEU A 222 17.98 -5.30 6.24
CA LEU A 222 18.67 -6.47 5.69
C LEU A 222 19.86 -6.06 4.80
N MET A 223 19.66 -5.09 3.91
CA MET A 223 20.71 -4.57 3.04
C MET A 223 21.86 -3.96 3.85
N LEU A 224 21.57 -3.13 4.86
CA LEU A 224 22.58 -2.51 5.71
C LEU A 224 23.38 -3.56 6.49
N LYS A 225 22.71 -4.59 7.03
CA LYS A 225 23.38 -5.71 7.72
C LYS A 225 24.34 -6.45 6.78
N GLU A 226 23.94 -6.72 5.54
CA GLU A 226 24.83 -7.37 4.56
C GLU A 226 26.02 -6.47 4.20
N ILE A 227 25.80 -5.17 3.97
CA ILE A 227 26.89 -4.20 3.70
C ILE A 227 27.91 -4.21 4.84
N ILE A 228 27.45 -4.11 6.09
CA ILE A 228 28.29 -4.10 7.29
C ILE A 228 29.07 -5.41 7.41
N SER A 229 28.41 -6.55 7.20
CA SER A 229 29.00 -7.90 7.28
C SER A 229 30.09 -8.11 6.23
N VAL A 230 29.79 -7.83 4.96
CA VAL A 230 30.71 -8.02 3.82
C VAL A 230 31.97 -7.16 3.96
N ASN A 231 31.79 -5.91 4.39
CA ASN A 231 32.86 -4.93 4.49
C ASN A 231 33.53 -4.91 5.87
N LYS A 232 33.08 -5.76 6.82
CA LYS A 232 33.59 -5.87 8.19
C LYS A 232 33.59 -4.53 8.94
N LEU A 233 32.48 -3.80 8.85
CA LEU A 233 32.31 -2.49 9.45
C LEU A 233 31.79 -2.60 10.89
N ASN A 234 31.99 -1.56 11.69
CA ASN A 234 31.32 -1.44 12.98
C ASN A 234 29.88 -0.96 12.80
N ASN A 235 29.68 -0.01 11.89
CA ASN A 235 28.40 0.58 11.53
C ASN A 235 28.48 1.16 10.10
N ILE A 236 27.36 1.56 9.50
CA ILE A 236 27.34 2.01 8.11
C ILE A 236 28.11 3.31 7.86
N HIS A 237 28.26 4.18 8.86
CA HIS A 237 28.94 5.47 8.72
C HIS A 237 30.46 5.32 8.53
N ASP A 238 31.02 4.12 8.75
CA ASP A 238 32.41 3.81 8.42
C ASP A 238 32.71 3.97 6.92
N ILE A 239 31.70 3.74 6.05
CA ILE A 239 31.81 3.96 4.60
C ILE A 239 30.88 5.06 4.07
N TRP A 240 29.76 5.34 4.73
CA TRP A 240 28.81 6.39 4.36
C TRP A 240 28.76 7.49 5.43
N PRO A 241 29.82 8.30 5.60
CA PRO A 241 29.91 9.27 6.68
C PRO A 241 28.87 10.39 6.57
N ASN A 242 28.37 10.66 5.35
CA ASN A 242 27.39 11.70 5.05
C ASN A 242 25.94 11.20 5.08
N LEU A 243 25.69 9.96 5.54
CA LEU A 243 24.33 9.47 5.67
C LEU A 243 23.60 10.22 6.80
N HIS A 244 22.59 11.00 6.43
CA HIS A 244 21.79 11.83 7.35
C HIS A 244 20.30 11.52 7.32
N ILE A 245 19.76 10.99 6.21
CA ILE A 245 18.31 10.84 6.04
C ILE A 245 17.92 9.40 5.74
N TYR A 246 16.83 8.97 6.37
CA TYR A 246 16.09 7.79 5.98
C TYR A 246 14.63 8.17 5.65
N THR A 247 14.19 7.84 4.44
CA THR A 247 12.82 8.06 3.99
C THR A 247 12.08 6.72 3.90
N SER A 248 11.05 6.55 4.73
CA SER A 248 10.29 5.30 4.80
C SER A 248 9.33 5.18 3.61
N GLY A 249 9.29 4.00 2.99
CA GLY A 249 8.38 3.69 1.89
C GLY A 249 7.16 2.89 2.36
N GLY A 250 5.97 3.50 2.40
CA GLY A 250 4.70 2.77 2.52
C GLY A 250 4.46 1.94 3.79
N VAL A 251 5.36 1.96 4.78
CA VAL A 251 5.23 1.29 6.08
C VAL A 251 5.73 2.25 7.15
N ALA A 252 5.08 2.27 8.31
CA ALA A 252 5.53 3.06 9.45
C ALA A 252 6.97 2.65 9.83
N PHE A 253 7.86 3.63 9.96
CA PHE A 253 9.25 3.39 10.36
C PHE A 253 9.40 3.01 11.84
N GLU A 254 8.56 3.57 12.71
CA GLU A 254 8.75 3.50 14.16
C GLU A 254 9.00 2.09 14.75
N PRO A 255 8.34 1.01 14.29
CA PRO A 255 8.63 -0.35 14.75
C PRO A 255 10.07 -0.83 14.45
N TYR A 256 10.71 -0.31 13.40
CA TYR A 256 12.06 -0.69 12.97
C TYR A 256 13.14 0.24 13.51
N ARG A 257 12.76 1.30 14.24
CA ARG A 257 13.70 2.32 14.72
C ARG A 257 14.82 1.71 15.55
N LYS A 258 14.47 0.90 16.55
CA LYS A 258 15.43 0.35 17.52
C LYS A 258 16.48 -0.54 16.83
N SER A 259 16.05 -1.43 15.95
CA SER A 259 16.93 -2.34 15.21
C SER A 259 17.81 -1.59 14.20
N MET A 260 17.25 -0.65 13.45
CA MET A 260 18.00 0.12 12.45
C MET A 260 19.00 1.08 13.09
N GLU A 261 18.66 1.75 14.20
CA GLU A 261 19.57 2.71 14.86
C GLU A 261 20.85 2.04 15.39
N LYS A 262 20.85 0.74 15.67
CA LYS A 262 22.07 -0.03 16.01
C LYS A 262 23.08 -0.12 14.87
N LEU A 263 22.63 0.02 13.62
CA LEU A 263 23.48 -0.06 12.43
C LEU A 263 24.14 1.29 12.11
N PHE A 264 23.81 2.33 12.88
CA PHE A 264 24.23 3.71 12.67
C PHE A 264 25.12 4.19 13.81
N ALA A 265 26.12 5.03 13.49
CA ALA A 265 26.90 5.72 14.52
C ALA A 265 26.11 6.82 15.25
N ARG A 266 25.03 7.30 14.63
CA ARG A 266 24.15 8.37 15.13
C ARG A 266 22.74 8.22 14.54
N PRO A 267 21.67 8.68 15.24
CA PRO A 267 20.33 8.71 14.68
C PRO A 267 20.28 9.53 13.39
N LEU A 268 19.42 9.10 12.46
CA LEU A 268 19.16 9.81 11.21
C LEU A 268 17.94 10.74 11.37
N ILE A 269 17.71 11.56 10.36
CA ILE A 269 16.44 12.25 10.16
C ILE A 269 15.50 11.28 9.45
N TYR A 270 14.37 10.98 10.09
CA TYR A 270 13.37 10.04 9.59
C TYR A 270 12.23 10.83 8.95
N ILE A 271 11.97 10.55 7.68
CA ILE A 271 10.94 11.23 6.87
C ILE A 271 9.93 10.20 6.41
N ASP A 272 8.68 10.35 6.84
CA ASP A 272 7.60 9.50 6.36
C ASP A 272 7.02 10.01 5.03
N THR A 273 6.70 9.06 4.16
CA THR A 273 6.03 9.31 2.87
C THR A 273 4.82 8.42 2.69
N TYR A 274 3.79 8.97 2.06
CA TYR A 274 2.59 8.25 1.68
C TYR A 274 2.53 8.12 0.16
N LEU A 275 3.27 7.13 -0.34
CA LEU A 275 3.25 6.70 -1.74
C LEU A 275 2.52 5.36 -1.84
N ALA A 276 1.47 5.34 -2.66
CA ALA A 276 0.66 4.15 -2.94
C ALA A 276 0.61 3.89 -4.45
N SER A 277 0.06 2.73 -4.84
CA SER A 277 -0.12 2.38 -6.25
C SER A 277 -1.05 3.36 -6.98
N GLU A 278 -1.91 4.06 -6.24
CA GLU A 278 -2.87 5.05 -6.71
C GLU A 278 -2.29 6.48 -6.81
N GLY A 279 -1.12 6.75 -6.21
CA GLY A 279 -0.47 8.05 -6.28
C GLY A 279 0.44 8.40 -5.11
N TYR A 280 1.13 9.54 -5.22
CA TYR A 280 1.94 10.11 -4.14
C TYR A 280 1.10 11.15 -3.38
N LEU A 281 0.59 10.75 -2.21
CA LEU A 281 -0.50 11.44 -1.50
C LEU A 281 -0.02 12.45 -0.47
N ALA A 282 1.03 12.12 0.30
CA ALA A 282 1.52 12.96 1.40
C ALA A 282 3.01 12.76 1.66
N THR A 283 3.68 13.77 2.24
CA THR A 283 5.07 13.65 2.70
C THR A 283 5.32 14.53 3.92
N GLN A 284 6.16 14.09 4.84
CA GLN A 284 6.62 14.91 5.95
C GLN A 284 7.53 16.03 5.43
N LYS A 285 7.20 17.28 5.78
CA LYS A 285 7.88 18.47 5.26
C LYS A 285 8.71 19.23 6.31
N ARG A 286 8.62 18.87 7.59
CA ARG A 286 9.22 19.63 8.69
C ARG A 286 9.72 18.70 9.81
N PRO A 287 10.76 19.09 10.56
CA PRO A 287 11.37 18.25 11.60
C PRO A 287 10.57 18.17 12.91
N ASP A 288 9.68 19.14 13.18
CA ASP A 288 8.95 19.28 14.43
C ASP A 288 7.68 18.40 14.52
N THR A 289 7.49 17.48 13.56
CA THR A 289 6.31 16.63 13.48
C THR A 289 6.61 15.33 12.73
N SER A 290 5.93 14.24 13.10
CA SER A 290 5.87 13.00 12.31
C SER A 290 4.62 12.93 11.42
N ALA A 291 3.86 14.03 11.31
CA ALA A 291 2.73 14.12 10.39
C ALA A 291 3.20 14.41 8.96
N MET A 292 2.46 13.89 7.99
CA MET A 292 2.72 14.10 6.58
C MET A 292 1.74 15.13 6.02
N ALA A 293 2.25 16.13 5.30
CA ALA A 293 1.41 17.10 4.61
C ALA A 293 0.87 16.48 3.30
N LEU A 294 -0.46 16.49 3.14
CA LEU A 294 -1.12 16.11 1.90
C LEU A 294 -0.65 16.99 0.74
N ILE A 295 -0.54 16.39 -0.45
CA ILE A 295 -0.15 17.09 -1.67
C ILE A 295 -1.41 17.57 -2.39
N VAL A 296 -2.02 18.62 -1.87
CA VAL A 296 -3.33 19.15 -2.29
C VAL A 296 -3.34 19.87 -3.64
N ASN A 297 -2.17 20.09 -4.25
CA ASN A 297 -2.02 20.84 -5.50
C ASN A 297 -1.41 20.02 -6.64
N ASN A 298 -1.61 18.70 -6.64
CA ASN A 298 -0.91 17.81 -7.58
C ASN A 298 -1.69 16.56 -8.00
N GLY A 299 -2.78 16.75 -8.75
CA GLY A 299 -3.46 15.65 -9.47
C GLY A 299 -4.21 14.65 -8.59
N VAL A 300 -4.40 14.97 -7.29
CA VAL A 300 -5.21 14.19 -6.35
C VAL A 300 -6.15 15.13 -5.60
N PHE A 301 -7.42 14.75 -5.54
CA PHE A 301 -8.44 15.35 -4.69
C PHE A 301 -8.75 14.39 -3.54
N PHE A 302 -8.91 14.92 -2.33
CA PHE A 302 -9.09 14.15 -1.10
C PHE A 302 -10.45 14.41 -0.47
N GLU A 303 -11.09 13.32 -0.05
CA GLU A 303 -12.35 13.28 0.67
C GLU A 303 -12.19 12.47 1.95
N PHE A 304 -12.88 12.88 3.01
CA PHE A 304 -12.74 12.32 4.35
C PHE A 304 -14.10 11.85 4.86
N VAL A 305 -14.25 10.54 5.07
CA VAL A 305 -15.48 9.97 5.64
C VAL A 305 -15.21 9.62 7.10
N PRO A 306 -15.94 10.16 8.09
CA PRO A 306 -15.70 9.83 9.49
C PRO A 306 -15.73 8.31 9.70
N PHE A 307 -14.70 7.76 10.33
CA PHE A 307 -14.60 6.32 10.55
C PHE A 307 -15.45 5.91 11.76
N LEU A 308 -16.75 5.77 11.51
CA LEU A 308 -17.79 5.37 12.47
C LEU A 308 -18.49 4.11 11.96
N GLU A 309 -18.96 3.25 12.87
CA GLU A 309 -19.66 2.00 12.54
C GLU A 309 -20.89 2.25 11.64
N ASP A 310 -21.61 3.34 11.87
CA ASP A 310 -22.75 3.72 11.04
C ASP A 310 -22.37 4.06 9.59
N ASN A 311 -21.11 4.44 9.33
CA ASN A 311 -20.65 4.85 8.02
C ASN A 311 -20.03 3.71 7.19
N ILE A 312 -19.72 2.58 7.82
CA ILE A 312 -18.97 1.47 7.22
C ILE A 312 -19.84 0.20 7.19
N ASP A 313 -19.82 -0.56 6.10
CA ASP A 313 -20.49 -1.86 6.00
C ASP A 313 -19.63 -3.02 6.53
N ASP A 314 -20.21 -4.22 6.55
CA ASP A 314 -19.55 -5.42 7.10
C ASP A 314 -18.29 -5.82 6.30
N GLU A 315 -18.19 -5.38 5.05
CA GLU A 315 -17.03 -5.58 4.17
C GLU A 315 -15.94 -4.52 4.34
N GLY A 316 -16.13 -3.56 5.26
CA GLY A 316 -15.20 -2.48 5.56
C GLY A 316 -15.17 -1.40 4.48
N MET A 317 -16.27 -1.23 3.73
CA MET A 317 -16.46 -0.22 2.70
C MET A 317 -17.35 0.93 3.21
N VAL A 318 -17.19 2.12 2.63
CA VAL A 318 -18.05 3.27 2.96
C VAL A 318 -19.45 3.05 2.38
N LYS A 319 -20.48 3.17 3.23
CA LYS A 319 -21.89 3.08 2.83
C LYS A 319 -22.28 4.22 1.87
N GLN A 320 -23.24 3.94 0.98
CA GLN A 320 -23.57 4.81 -0.15
C GLN A 320 -24.07 6.21 0.23
N ASP A 321 -24.86 6.33 1.29
CA ASP A 321 -25.52 7.59 1.66
C ASP A 321 -24.71 8.43 2.67
N VAL A 322 -23.44 8.05 2.89
CA VAL A 322 -22.57 8.73 3.85
C VAL A 322 -21.97 9.99 3.23
N GLN A 323 -22.09 11.10 3.94
CA GLN A 323 -21.46 12.35 3.55
C GLN A 323 -19.93 12.25 3.70
N ALA A 324 -19.22 12.46 2.60
CA ALA A 324 -17.79 12.72 2.63
C ALA A 324 -17.53 14.22 2.87
N LEU A 325 -16.52 14.52 3.67
CA LEU A 325 -16.11 15.86 4.01
C LEU A 325 -14.91 16.28 3.16
N THR A 326 -14.84 17.58 2.85
CA THR A 326 -13.61 18.16 2.31
C THR A 326 -12.57 18.32 3.43
N LEU A 327 -11.32 18.62 3.08
CA LEU A 327 -10.31 18.97 4.09
C LEU A 327 -10.75 20.17 4.95
N GLU A 328 -11.48 21.13 4.37
CA GLU A 328 -11.96 22.32 5.07
C GLU A 328 -13.02 21.98 6.13
N ASP A 329 -13.94 21.08 5.80
CA ASP A 329 -15.06 20.66 6.67
C ASP A 329 -14.65 19.63 7.72
N ALA A 330 -13.59 18.86 7.45
CA ALA A 330 -13.07 17.86 8.36
C ALA A 330 -12.49 18.49 9.65
N GLN A 331 -12.45 17.68 10.70
CA GLN A 331 -12.03 18.05 12.04
C GLN A 331 -10.68 17.41 12.39
N GLU A 332 -9.85 18.16 13.11
CA GLU A 332 -8.60 17.61 13.64
C GLU A 332 -8.88 16.54 14.71
N ASN A 333 -7.95 15.61 14.88
CA ASN A 333 -8.00 14.53 15.87
C ASN A 333 -9.20 13.58 15.73
N THR A 334 -9.85 13.58 14.57
CA THR A 334 -10.89 12.62 14.19
C THR A 334 -10.32 11.62 13.18
N GLU A 335 -10.69 10.35 13.30
CA GLU A 335 -10.29 9.30 12.36
C GLU A 335 -11.25 9.28 11.15
N TYR A 336 -10.67 9.20 9.96
CA TYR A 336 -11.39 9.22 8.70
C TYR A 336 -10.94 8.08 7.80
N VAL A 337 -11.87 7.51 7.04
CA VAL A 337 -11.53 6.76 5.82
C VAL A 337 -11.12 7.77 4.76
N LEU A 338 -9.95 7.54 4.15
CA LEU A 338 -9.45 8.37 3.07
C LEU A 338 -10.01 7.91 1.72
N MET A 339 -10.63 8.86 1.01
CA MET A 339 -11.18 8.69 -0.32
C MET A 339 -10.44 9.61 -1.28
N ILE A 340 -10.13 9.14 -2.48
CA ILE A 340 -9.32 9.90 -3.45
C ILE A 340 -9.92 9.93 -4.85
N SER A 341 -9.83 11.07 -5.51
CA SER A 341 -9.96 11.16 -6.97
C SER A 341 -8.64 11.57 -7.58
N THR A 342 -8.19 10.90 -8.63
CA THR A 342 -6.85 11.12 -9.22
C THR A 342 -6.91 11.38 -10.72
N VAL A 343 -5.87 12.02 -11.24
CA VAL A 343 -5.63 12.18 -12.68
C VAL A 343 -5.36 10.86 -13.42
N ALA A 344 -5.27 9.74 -12.69
CA ALA A 344 -5.21 8.40 -13.27
C ALA A 344 -6.60 7.77 -13.47
N GLY A 345 -7.67 8.52 -13.20
CA GLY A 345 -9.04 8.06 -13.39
C GLY A 345 -9.69 7.50 -12.13
N ALA A 346 -8.98 7.42 -10.99
CA ALA A 346 -9.63 7.08 -9.74
C ALA A 346 -10.71 8.13 -9.44
N TRP A 347 -11.94 7.69 -9.18
CA TRP A 347 -13.05 8.57 -8.86
C TRP A 347 -13.66 8.16 -7.52
N ARG A 348 -13.50 9.06 -6.55
CA ARG A 348 -13.85 8.86 -5.13
C ARG A 348 -13.30 7.54 -4.56
N TYR A 349 -12.24 6.99 -5.15
CA TYR A 349 -11.73 5.66 -4.84
C TYR A 349 -11.36 5.51 -3.36
N MET A 350 -11.83 4.43 -2.75
CA MET A 350 -11.47 4.06 -1.40
C MET A 350 -10.14 3.31 -1.40
N ILE A 351 -9.07 4.02 -1.00
CA ILE A 351 -7.73 3.41 -0.89
C ILE A 351 -7.67 2.35 0.23
N GLY A 352 -8.58 2.44 1.20
CA GLY A 352 -8.72 1.50 2.30
C GLY A 352 -7.81 1.81 3.49
N ASP A 353 -7.15 2.97 3.50
CA ASP A 353 -6.41 3.50 4.65
C ASP A 353 -7.29 4.44 5.48
N THR A 354 -7.07 4.47 6.79
CA THR A 354 -7.65 5.47 7.70
C THR A 354 -6.58 6.47 8.13
N VAL A 355 -7.00 7.72 8.31
CA VAL A 355 -6.11 8.84 8.63
C VAL A 355 -6.72 9.71 9.72
N VAL A 356 -5.86 10.36 10.50
CA VAL A 356 -6.21 11.42 11.43
C VAL A 356 -5.60 12.72 10.95
N ILE A 357 -6.42 13.77 10.83
CA ILE A 357 -5.93 15.12 10.52
C ILE A 357 -5.33 15.71 11.80
N THR A 358 -4.07 16.11 11.74
CA THR A 358 -3.32 16.66 12.89
C THR A 358 -3.16 18.17 12.84
N ASP A 359 -3.13 18.77 11.65
CA ASP A 359 -3.12 20.22 11.45
C ASP A 359 -3.83 20.53 10.12
N LYS A 360 -5.04 21.06 10.19
CA LYS A 360 -5.86 21.35 9.01
C LYS A 360 -5.27 22.47 8.17
N LYS A 361 -4.69 23.50 8.80
CA LYS A 361 -4.11 24.66 8.10
C LYS A 361 -2.92 24.25 7.23
N ARG A 362 -2.17 23.24 7.67
CA ARG A 362 -1.02 22.67 6.94
C ARG A 362 -1.36 21.42 6.13
N ALA A 363 -2.61 20.98 6.16
CA ALA A 363 -3.07 19.72 5.55
C ALA A 363 -2.27 18.50 6.04
N GLU A 364 -1.86 18.49 7.32
CA GLU A 364 -1.04 17.42 7.89
C GLU A 364 -1.90 16.31 8.47
N ILE A 365 -1.59 15.08 8.07
CA ILE A 365 -2.25 13.85 8.50
C ILE A 365 -1.28 12.84 9.10
N LYS A 366 -1.81 11.90 9.86
CA LYS A 366 -1.15 10.64 10.21
C LYS A 366 -2.01 9.47 9.76
N ILE A 367 -1.40 8.43 9.21
CA ILE A 367 -2.08 7.17 8.92
C ILE A 367 -2.38 6.49 10.27
N SER A 368 -3.63 6.18 10.53
CA SER A 368 -4.09 5.53 11.77
C SER A 368 -4.42 4.05 11.61
N GLY A 369 -4.60 3.58 10.37
CA GLY A 369 -4.91 2.18 10.10
C GLY A 369 -5.35 1.89 8.67
N ARG A 370 -6.06 0.77 8.50
CA ARG A 370 -6.70 0.34 7.24
C ARG A 370 -8.08 -0.20 7.52
N THR A 371 -9.09 0.17 6.74
CA THR A 371 -10.48 -0.25 6.98
C THR A 371 -10.67 -1.77 7.02
N LYS A 372 -9.83 -2.53 6.31
CA LYS A 372 -9.84 -4.01 6.30
C LYS A 372 -8.77 -4.68 7.18
N HIS A 373 -7.89 -3.92 7.83
CA HIS A 373 -6.92 -4.47 8.82
C HIS A 373 -7.23 -3.99 10.21
N TYR A 374 -8.49 -4.16 10.59
CA TYR A 374 -8.87 -4.19 11.98
C TYR A 374 -9.13 -5.65 12.34
N LEU A 375 -8.55 -6.10 13.46
CA LEU A 375 -9.03 -7.33 14.07
C LEU A 375 -10.31 -6.97 14.82
N ASN A 376 -11.43 -7.49 14.34
CA ASN A 376 -12.76 -7.21 14.90
C ASN A 376 -13.65 -8.44 14.75
N VAL A 377 -13.27 -9.55 15.38
CA VAL A 377 -14.03 -10.81 15.31
C VAL A 377 -15.12 -10.85 16.39
N VAL A 378 -14.85 -10.25 17.54
CA VAL A 378 -15.72 -10.24 18.74
C VAL A 378 -15.96 -8.84 19.29
N GLY A 379 -15.81 -7.81 18.45
CA GLY A 379 -16.05 -6.41 18.82
C GLY A 379 -14.82 -5.68 19.36
N GLU A 380 -13.61 -6.26 19.21
CA GLU A 380 -12.37 -5.73 19.78
C GLU A 380 -11.80 -4.51 19.02
N GLN A 381 -12.19 -4.31 17.74
CA GLN A 381 -11.85 -3.16 16.90
C GLN A 381 -10.38 -2.69 17.04
N LEU A 382 -9.44 -3.63 16.87
CA LEU A 382 -8.02 -3.38 17.01
C LEU A 382 -7.42 -2.88 15.69
N SER A 383 -7.02 -1.61 15.66
CA SER A 383 -6.21 -1.08 14.56
C SER A 383 -4.77 -1.57 14.63
N VAL A 384 -4.10 -1.66 13.48
CA VAL A 384 -2.65 -1.93 13.43
C VAL A 384 -1.85 -0.93 14.27
N GLN A 385 -2.28 0.33 14.36
CA GLN A 385 -1.62 1.31 15.21
C GLN A 385 -1.67 0.93 16.71
N LYS A 386 -2.84 0.50 17.20
CA LYS A 386 -2.99 0.03 18.59
C LYS A 386 -2.16 -1.23 18.84
N MET A 387 -2.08 -2.12 17.85
CA MET A 387 -1.22 -3.31 17.88
C MET A 387 0.26 -2.93 17.95
N ASN A 388 0.73 -1.99 17.12
CA ASN A 388 2.11 -1.50 17.15
C ASN A 388 2.47 -0.88 18.51
N GLN A 389 1.55 -0.14 19.13
CA GLN A 389 1.76 0.39 20.49
C GLN A 389 1.90 -0.72 21.55
N ALA A 390 1.17 -1.83 21.40
CA ALA A 390 1.34 -2.98 22.29
C ALA A 390 2.68 -3.68 22.08
N ILE A 391 3.13 -3.79 20.83
CA ILE A 391 4.46 -4.30 20.50
C ILE A 391 5.56 -3.40 21.08
N GLN A 392 5.45 -2.08 21.00
CA GLN A 392 6.43 -1.17 21.61
C GLN A 392 6.54 -1.35 23.13
N LYS A 393 5.42 -1.60 23.81
CA LYS A 393 5.42 -1.93 25.25
C LYS A 393 6.09 -3.28 25.51
N LEU A 394 5.87 -4.28 24.66
CA LEU A 394 6.54 -5.57 24.73
C LEU A 394 8.06 -5.44 24.54
N GLU A 395 8.50 -4.70 23.52
CA GLU A 395 9.91 -4.43 23.25
C GLU A 395 10.61 -3.76 24.42
N SER A 396 9.94 -2.79 25.04
CA SER A 396 10.43 -2.09 26.22
C SER A 396 10.47 -2.99 27.46
N GLY A 397 9.46 -3.86 27.63
CA GLY A 397 9.32 -4.74 28.78
C GLY A 397 10.36 -5.87 28.83
N PHE A 398 10.77 -6.40 27.68
CA PHE A 398 11.75 -7.49 27.58
C PHE A 398 13.13 -7.07 27.06
N ASP A 399 13.32 -5.78 26.74
CA ASP A 399 14.48 -5.29 26.00
C ASP A 399 14.80 -6.14 24.76
N ILE A 400 13.77 -6.39 23.96
CA ILE A 400 13.86 -7.10 22.69
C ILE A 400 13.62 -6.14 21.51
N GLU A 401 13.76 -6.70 20.32
CA GLU A 401 13.39 -6.07 19.05
C GLU A 401 12.40 -6.99 18.37
N VAL A 402 11.29 -6.42 17.92
CA VAL A 402 10.27 -7.16 17.18
C VAL A 402 10.33 -6.72 15.73
N ALA A 403 10.96 -7.53 14.89
CA ALA A 403 11.12 -7.21 13.47
C ALA A 403 9.79 -7.35 12.71
N GLU A 404 9.05 -8.43 12.98
CA GLU A 404 7.80 -8.75 12.31
C GLU A 404 6.79 -9.34 13.29
N PHE A 405 5.49 -9.17 13.01
CA PHE A 405 4.43 -9.84 13.76
C PHE A 405 3.18 -9.99 12.89
N THR A 406 2.38 -11.00 13.21
CA THR A 406 1.02 -11.16 12.71
C THR A 406 0.11 -11.63 13.84
N ALA A 407 -1.16 -11.22 13.80
CA ALA A 407 -2.16 -11.58 14.80
C ALA A 407 -3.48 -12.01 14.16
N SER A 408 -4.21 -12.88 14.85
CA SER A 408 -5.57 -13.26 14.49
C SER A 408 -6.40 -13.60 15.74
N THR A 409 -7.73 -13.48 15.63
CA THR A 409 -8.67 -13.96 16.66
C THR A 409 -9.20 -15.29 16.18
N ILE A 410 -8.92 -16.33 16.96
CA ILE A 410 -9.13 -17.73 16.61
C ILE A 410 -10.21 -18.30 17.52
N MET A 411 -11.19 -18.99 16.94
CA MET A 411 -12.16 -19.75 17.73
C MET A 411 -11.51 -21.04 18.27
N LYS A 412 -11.65 -21.29 19.56
CA LYS A 412 -11.33 -22.55 20.24
C LYS A 412 -12.57 -23.08 20.96
N ASP A 413 -12.49 -24.32 21.45
CA ASP A 413 -13.61 -25.06 22.06
C ASP A 413 -14.33 -24.29 23.19
N ASP A 414 -13.63 -23.37 23.87
CA ASP A 414 -14.09 -22.60 25.03
C ASP A 414 -14.21 -21.09 24.80
N GLY A 415 -14.03 -20.62 23.57
CA GLY A 415 -14.23 -19.22 23.16
C GLY A 415 -13.16 -18.69 22.20
N PHE A 416 -13.14 -17.38 22.02
CA PHE A 416 -12.19 -16.73 21.12
C PHE A 416 -10.90 -16.38 21.85
N PHE A 417 -9.76 -16.62 21.20
CA PHE A 417 -8.43 -16.25 21.67
C PHE A 417 -7.73 -15.41 20.62
N MET A 418 -7.06 -14.36 21.06
CA MET A 418 -6.21 -13.59 20.16
C MET A 418 -4.80 -14.19 20.16
N GLN A 419 -4.40 -14.76 19.04
CA GLN A 419 -3.10 -15.38 18.86
C GLN A 419 -2.17 -14.44 18.10
N TRP A 420 -0.90 -14.45 18.50
CA TRP A 420 0.17 -13.65 17.90
C TRP A 420 1.35 -14.54 17.55
N PHE A 421 1.91 -14.35 16.36
CA PHE A 421 3.30 -14.72 16.08
C PHE A 421 4.14 -13.46 16.08
N ILE A 422 5.27 -13.49 16.79
CA ILE A 422 6.16 -12.35 16.98
C ILE A 422 7.59 -12.77 16.63
N GLY A 423 8.18 -12.05 15.68
CA GLY A 423 9.52 -12.23 15.18
C GLY A 423 10.55 -11.57 16.09
N SER A 424 11.27 -12.37 16.88
CA SER A 424 12.36 -11.92 17.75
C SER A 424 13.44 -13.00 17.81
N ASP A 425 14.69 -12.59 17.71
CA ASP A 425 15.85 -13.51 17.79
C ASP A 425 16.33 -13.70 19.24
N LYS A 426 15.71 -12.99 20.20
CA LYS A 426 15.91 -13.21 21.65
C LYS A 426 14.81 -14.09 22.23
N PRO A 427 15.14 -15.04 23.11
CA PRO A 427 14.14 -15.84 23.81
C PRO A 427 13.34 -14.96 24.77
N VAL A 428 12.02 -15.09 24.72
CA VAL A 428 11.07 -14.34 25.54
C VAL A 428 10.05 -15.32 26.08
N ASP A 429 9.67 -15.15 27.35
CA ASP A 429 8.60 -15.95 27.95
C ASP A 429 7.25 -15.60 27.31
N GLU A 430 6.71 -16.55 26.55
CA GLU A 430 5.47 -16.40 25.78
C GLU A 430 4.26 -15.99 26.64
N VAL A 431 4.18 -16.51 27.87
CA VAL A 431 3.08 -16.20 28.80
C VAL A 431 3.15 -14.75 29.28
N SER A 432 4.33 -14.31 29.70
CA SER A 432 4.56 -12.94 30.12
C SER A 432 4.40 -11.95 28.94
N ALA A 433 4.82 -12.33 27.73
CA ALA A 433 4.58 -11.55 26.53
C ALA A 433 3.10 -11.35 26.23
N ALA A 434 2.30 -12.42 26.30
CA ALA A 434 0.86 -12.36 26.13
C ALA A 434 0.19 -11.42 27.13
N LYS A 435 0.65 -11.44 28.40
CA LYS A 435 0.16 -10.54 29.44
C LYS A 435 0.44 -9.06 29.13
N ILE A 436 1.67 -8.72 28.71
CA ILE A 436 2.02 -7.34 28.37
C ILE A 436 1.18 -6.82 27.20
N ILE A 437 0.97 -7.65 26.16
CA ILE A 437 0.14 -7.29 25.00
C ILE A 437 -1.31 -7.06 25.44
N ASP A 438 -1.87 -7.98 26.22
CA ASP A 438 -3.26 -7.90 26.70
C ASP A 438 -3.52 -6.63 27.54
N GLU A 439 -2.60 -6.32 28.46
CA GLU A 439 -2.65 -5.11 29.28
C GLU A 439 -2.53 -3.85 28.42
N ALA A 440 -1.56 -3.83 27.49
CA ALA A 440 -1.35 -2.70 26.59
C ALA A 440 -2.58 -2.39 25.73
N LEU A 441 -3.20 -3.43 25.17
CA LEU A 441 -4.40 -3.30 24.33
C LEU A 441 -5.63 -2.92 25.16
N SER A 442 -5.76 -3.44 26.38
CA SER A 442 -6.84 -3.05 27.31
C SER A 442 -6.75 -1.58 27.75
N GLU A 443 -5.54 -1.04 27.85
CA GLU A 443 -5.31 0.36 28.18
C GLU A 443 -5.58 1.31 27.01
N ASN A 444 -5.14 0.96 25.80
CA ASN A 444 -5.21 1.84 24.63
C ASN A 444 -6.45 1.62 23.75
N ASN A 445 -7.29 0.61 24.04
CA ASN A 445 -8.48 0.31 23.26
C ASN A 445 -9.69 -0.07 24.15
N LYS A 446 -10.65 0.86 24.25
CA LYS A 446 -11.89 0.65 25.01
C LYS A 446 -12.71 -0.55 24.50
N ASN A 447 -12.79 -0.74 23.18
CA ASN A 447 -13.59 -1.81 22.58
C ASN A 447 -12.94 -3.18 22.81
N TYR A 448 -11.61 -3.25 22.72
CA TYR A 448 -10.85 -4.42 23.14
C TYR A 448 -11.12 -4.79 24.60
N LYS A 449 -11.06 -3.82 25.52
CA LYS A 449 -11.33 -4.05 26.95
C LYS A 449 -12.73 -4.61 27.19
N VAL A 450 -13.74 -4.12 26.45
CA VAL A 450 -15.11 -4.65 26.50
C VAL A 450 -15.18 -6.07 25.95
N ALA A 451 -14.54 -6.35 24.81
CA ALA A 451 -14.49 -7.69 24.21
C ALA A 451 -13.78 -8.71 25.10
N ARG A 452 -12.67 -8.33 25.76
CA ARG A 452 -11.94 -9.14 26.77
C ARG A 452 -12.79 -9.50 27.98
N GLY A 453 -13.68 -8.60 28.39
CA GLY A 453 -14.65 -8.88 29.46
C GLY A 453 -15.80 -9.82 29.06
N LYS A 454 -15.87 -10.26 27.79
CA LYS A 454 -16.98 -11.03 27.24
C LYS A 454 -16.51 -12.28 26.48
N ALA A 455 -16.37 -12.13 25.17
CA ALA A 455 -16.18 -13.23 24.21
C ALA A 455 -14.70 -13.57 23.96
N LEU A 456 -13.79 -12.61 24.15
CA LEU A 456 -12.35 -12.82 24.01
C LEU A 456 -11.75 -13.34 25.32
N LYS A 457 -11.47 -14.64 25.40
CA LYS A 457 -11.06 -15.34 26.63
C LYS A 457 -9.60 -15.15 26.99
N GLY A 458 -8.72 -15.04 26.01
CA GLY A 458 -7.30 -14.87 26.28
C GLY A 458 -6.50 -14.31 25.11
N VAL A 459 -5.23 -14.06 25.39
CA VAL A 459 -4.19 -13.73 24.42
C VAL A 459 -3.13 -14.82 24.49
N GLU A 460 -2.65 -15.25 23.34
CA GLU A 460 -1.57 -16.21 23.22
C GLU A 460 -0.50 -15.65 22.30
N VAL A 461 0.76 -15.86 22.65
CA VAL A 461 1.90 -15.37 21.90
C VAL A 461 2.81 -16.54 21.58
N LYS A 462 3.30 -16.57 20.35
CA LYS A 462 4.37 -17.44 19.91
C LYS A 462 5.55 -16.59 19.46
N ILE A 463 6.72 -16.83 20.03
CA ILE A 463 7.95 -16.16 19.63
C ILE A 463 8.69 -17.05 18.63
N ILE A 464 8.99 -16.50 17.45
CA ILE A 464 9.70 -17.22 16.39
C ILE A 464 10.86 -16.37 15.86
N PRO A 465 11.92 -16.99 15.27
CA PRO A 465 12.97 -16.24 14.61
C PRO A 465 12.43 -15.32 13.52
N SER A 466 12.97 -14.11 13.41
CA SER A 466 12.49 -13.12 12.42
C SER A 466 12.65 -13.63 10.99
N ALA A 467 13.67 -14.44 10.73
CA ALA A 467 13.93 -15.07 9.44
C ALA A 467 12.78 -15.97 8.93
N HIS A 468 11.96 -16.53 9.83
CA HIS A 468 10.84 -17.39 9.44
C HIS A 468 9.75 -16.61 8.69
N PHE A 469 9.50 -15.36 9.10
CA PHE A 469 8.58 -14.44 8.42
C PHE A 469 9.04 -14.13 7.00
N TYR A 470 10.34 -13.87 6.81
CA TYR A 470 10.91 -13.55 5.50
C TYR A 470 10.87 -14.75 4.56
N LYS A 471 11.22 -15.95 5.03
CA LYS A 471 11.11 -17.20 4.25
C LYS A 471 9.69 -17.47 3.78
N TRP A 472 8.70 -17.30 4.66
CA TRP A 472 7.29 -17.43 4.28
C TRP A 472 6.91 -16.40 3.20
N SER A 473 7.36 -15.15 3.37
CA SER A 473 7.08 -14.10 2.37
C SER A 473 7.71 -14.40 1.01
N GLU A 474 8.90 -14.99 0.97
CA GLU A 474 9.56 -15.39 -0.28
C GLU A 474 8.82 -16.53 -1.00
N GLU A 475 8.43 -17.57 -0.26
CA GLU A 475 7.84 -18.78 -0.84
C GLU A 475 6.41 -18.57 -1.32
N PHE A 476 5.57 -17.91 -0.51
CA PHE A 476 4.13 -17.80 -0.77
C PHE A 476 3.71 -16.54 -1.51
N LYS A 477 4.61 -15.55 -1.68
CA LYS A 477 4.28 -14.31 -2.44
C LYS A 477 5.01 -14.13 -3.75
N LYS A 478 5.85 -15.09 -4.20
CA LYS A 478 6.48 -15.20 -5.54
C LYS A 478 6.47 -13.91 -6.37
N MET A 479 7.24 -12.90 -5.95
CA MET A 479 7.68 -11.78 -6.79
C MET A 479 9.04 -11.32 -6.24
N GLY A 480 10.03 -11.08 -7.11
CA GLY A 480 11.37 -10.58 -6.77
C GLY A 480 11.35 -9.13 -6.25
N GLY A 481 10.56 -8.86 -5.22
CA GLY A 481 10.21 -7.53 -4.73
C GLY A 481 9.72 -7.48 -3.29
N GLN A 482 9.67 -6.26 -2.75
CA GLN A 482 9.47 -5.95 -1.34
C GLN A 482 8.02 -6.13 -0.86
N THR A 483 7.55 -7.37 -0.73
CA THR A 483 6.14 -7.59 -0.36
C THR A 483 5.92 -7.47 1.16
N LYS A 484 4.89 -6.72 1.58
CA LYS A 484 4.58 -6.50 2.99
C LYS A 484 3.96 -7.75 3.64
N ILE A 485 4.41 -8.07 4.86
CA ILE A 485 3.81 -9.10 5.72
C ILE A 485 2.53 -8.52 6.36
N PRO A 486 1.39 -9.21 6.27
CA PRO A 486 0.15 -8.70 6.86
C PRO A 486 0.23 -8.80 8.39
N ARG A 487 -0.11 -7.69 9.08
CA ARG A 487 -0.13 -7.62 10.55
C ARG A 487 -1.35 -8.30 11.18
N VAL A 488 -2.41 -8.46 10.38
CA VAL A 488 -3.64 -9.14 10.74
C VAL A 488 -3.98 -10.11 9.62
N MET A 489 -4.24 -11.37 9.97
CA MET A 489 -4.63 -12.42 9.06
C MET A 489 -6.01 -12.98 9.43
N LYS A 490 -6.75 -13.48 8.44
CA LYS A 490 -7.94 -14.30 8.71
C LYS A 490 -7.51 -15.61 9.37
N GLU A 491 -8.44 -16.24 10.09
CA GLU A 491 -8.14 -17.47 10.83
C GLU A 491 -7.51 -18.56 9.95
N GLU A 492 -8.03 -18.79 8.74
CA GLU A 492 -7.50 -19.78 7.79
C GLU A 492 -6.05 -19.45 7.37
N ASP A 493 -5.81 -18.25 6.84
CA ASP A 493 -4.48 -17.78 6.44
C ASP A 493 -3.47 -17.78 7.60
N PHE A 494 -3.93 -17.43 8.81
CA PHE A 494 -3.11 -17.40 10.03
C PHE A 494 -2.67 -18.81 10.45
N ARG A 495 -3.57 -19.80 10.32
CA ARG A 495 -3.25 -21.20 10.60
C ARG A 495 -2.25 -21.75 9.59
N GLU A 496 -2.44 -21.48 8.30
CA GLU A 496 -1.48 -21.87 7.26
C GLU A 496 -0.10 -21.23 7.46
N PHE A 497 -0.06 -19.94 7.81
CA PHE A 497 1.17 -19.26 8.20
C PHE A 497 1.85 -19.97 9.38
N GLY A 498 1.09 -20.25 10.45
CA GLY A 498 1.58 -20.93 11.65
C GLY A 498 2.14 -22.32 11.36
N ASP A 499 1.42 -23.13 10.59
CA ASP A 499 1.82 -24.48 10.21
C ASP A 499 3.15 -24.47 9.43
N TYR A 500 3.36 -23.47 8.57
CA TYR A 500 4.61 -23.33 7.85
C TYR A 500 5.76 -22.88 8.74
N VAL A 501 5.62 -21.76 9.45
CA VAL A 501 6.75 -21.17 10.19
C VAL A 501 7.20 -22.04 11.37
N LEU A 502 6.29 -22.78 12.00
CA LEU A 502 6.62 -23.69 13.10
C LEU A 502 7.37 -24.96 12.64
N GLN A 503 7.32 -25.30 11.35
CA GLN A 503 8.06 -26.44 10.78
C GLN A 503 9.48 -26.05 10.36
N LEU A 504 9.78 -24.76 10.24
CA LEU A 504 11.12 -24.30 9.87
C LEU A 504 12.11 -24.58 11.01
N PRO A 505 13.34 -25.02 10.70
CA PRO A 505 14.36 -25.22 11.72
C PRO A 505 14.65 -23.89 12.42
N ALA A 506 14.84 -23.95 13.74
CA ALA A 506 15.49 -22.88 14.48
C ALA A 506 16.92 -22.76 13.92
N GLY A 507 17.20 -21.63 13.26
CA GLY A 507 18.45 -21.37 12.57
C GLY A 507 19.65 -21.28 13.49
#